data_AF-A0A3P7PK72-F1
#
_entry.id   AF-A0A3P7PK72-F1
#
_cell.length_a   1.000
_cell.length_b   1.000
_cell.length_c   1.000
_cell.angle_alpha   90.00
_cell.angle_beta   90.00
_cell.angle_gamma   90.00
#
_symmetry.space_group_name_H-M   'P 1'
#
loop_
_entity.id
_entity.type
_entity.pdbx_description
1 polymer ?
#
loop_
_entity_poly.entity_id
_entity_poly.type
_entity_poly.pdbx_seq_one_letter_code
_entity_poly.pdbx_strand_id
1 'polypeptide(L)'
;MYIEQYENGGGYALHAYADEIARLSKDEVNLLAKKFFRNLFLERRKKGVAVPFSYFCIGVVHGAAKVMPELLQYMTEKHPSLVVTTNPLEAKNASCTTPLKDFCDAVFRTYCNGLYRHGPMHSVSLVGVKGEERGKFCQDVLDMISRDPFLRLVLPWGELSSLHGMDPHKSDDGPILWVRPGEQALPLHGSLQKTRSRYATP
;
A
#
# COMPACT_ATOMS: atom_id res chain seq x y z
N MET A 1 15.60 5.10 -18.09
CA MET A 1 15.03 6.13 -17.19
C MET A 1 14.50 7.25 -18.04
N TYR A 2 13.26 7.66 -17.83
CA TYR A 2 12.57 8.69 -18.59
C TYR A 2 12.11 9.79 -17.63
N ILE A 3 12.24 11.05 -18.04
CA ILE A 3 11.80 12.21 -17.25
C ILE A 3 10.58 12.80 -17.95
N GLU A 4 9.47 12.87 -17.22
CA GLU A 4 8.25 13.52 -17.68
C GLU A 4 8.09 14.85 -16.94
N GLN A 5 7.67 15.90 -17.64
CA GLN A 5 7.21 17.14 -17.03
C GLN A 5 5.69 17.24 -17.22
N TYR A 6 4.96 17.29 -16.12
CA TYR A 6 3.50 17.39 -16.17
C TYR A 6 3.09 18.74 -16.75
N GLU A 7 2.25 18.74 -17.80
CA GLU A 7 1.96 19.92 -18.60
C GLU A 7 1.32 21.05 -17.80
N ASN A 8 0.34 20.72 -16.95
CA ASN A 8 -0.44 21.75 -16.25
C ASN A 8 0.22 22.22 -14.96
N GLY A 9 0.89 21.31 -14.24
CA GLY A 9 1.48 21.58 -12.92
C GLY A 9 3.00 21.83 -12.95
N GLY A 10 3.66 21.53 -14.07
CA GLY A 10 5.11 21.72 -14.26
C GLY A 10 6.02 20.82 -13.42
N GLY A 11 5.46 19.90 -12.62
CA GLY A 11 6.21 18.96 -11.79
C GLY A 11 6.89 17.87 -12.61
N TYR A 12 8.04 17.39 -12.12
CA TYR A 12 8.81 16.35 -12.79
C TYR A 12 8.55 14.97 -12.19
N ALA A 13 8.33 13.97 -13.04
CA ALA A 13 8.23 12.56 -12.65
C ALA A 13 9.37 11.76 -13.28
N LEU A 14 9.96 10.86 -12.50
CA LEU A 14 11.03 9.97 -12.95
C LEU A 14 10.47 8.57 -13.19
N HIS A 15 10.61 8.06 -14.40
CA HIS A 15 10.06 6.77 -14.81
C HIS A 15 11.16 5.77 -15.15
N ALA A 16 10.88 4.50 -14.84
CA ALA A 16 11.59 3.34 -15.36
C ALA A 16 10.57 2.24 -15.67
N TYR A 17 10.94 1.29 -16.53
CA TYR A 17 10.03 0.25 -17.03
C TYR A 17 10.62 -1.13 -16.79
N ALA A 18 9.86 -2.01 -16.14
CA ALA A 18 10.35 -3.33 -15.71
C ALA A 18 10.73 -4.25 -16.88
N ASP A 19 10.07 -4.13 -18.03
CA ASP A 19 10.37 -4.86 -19.26
C ASP A 19 11.71 -4.44 -19.89
N GLU A 20 12.09 -3.17 -19.78
CA GLU A 20 13.44 -2.70 -20.14
C GLU A 20 14.49 -3.19 -19.13
N ILE A 21 14.17 -3.10 -17.84
CA ILE A 21 15.05 -3.53 -16.74
C ILE A 21 15.34 -5.03 -16.82
N ALA A 22 14.36 -5.84 -17.25
CA ALA A 22 14.50 -7.29 -17.39
C ALA A 22 15.59 -7.73 -18.38
N ARG A 23 16.08 -6.83 -19.25
CA ARG A 23 17.17 -7.10 -20.20
C ARG A 23 18.56 -6.93 -19.58
N LEU A 24 18.64 -6.37 -18.38
CA LEU A 24 19.89 -6.08 -17.68
C LEU A 24 20.32 -7.27 -16.81
N SER A 25 21.63 -7.41 -16.61
CA SER A 25 22.19 -8.31 -15.61
C SER A 25 21.86 -7.85 -14.19
N LYS A 26 21.97 -8.74 -13.21
CA LYS A 26 21.69 -8.42 -11.80
C LYS A 26 22.52 -7.24 -11.27
N ASP A 27 23.78 -7.15 -11.67
CA ASP A 27 24.67 -6.06 -11.25
C ASP A 27 24.27 -4.72 -11.88
N GLU A 28 23.87 -4.74 -13.16
CA GLU A 28 23.35 -3.56 -13.84
C GLU A 28 22.02 -3.10 -13.25
N VAL A 29 21.11 -4.01 -12.88
CA VAL A 29 19.86 -3.69 -12.19
C VAL A 29 20.15 -3.03 -10.83
N ASN A 30 21.08 -3.60 -10.05
CA ASN A 30 21.49 -3.01 -8.76
C ASN A 30 22.07 -1.61 -8.92
N LEU A 31 22.93 -1.41 -9.92
CA LEU A 31 23.50 -0.10 -10.23
C LEU A 31 22.42 0.88 -10.70
N LEU A 32 21.48 0.42 -11.52
CA LEU A 32 20.36 1.21 -12.00
C LEU A 32 19.46 1.64 -10.84
N ALA A 33 19.09 0.75 -9.93
CA ALA A 33 18.25 1.07 -8.77
C ALA A 33 18.91 2.15 -7.88
N LYS A 34 20.21 2.02 -7.62
CA LYS A 34 20.99 3.06 -6.89
C LYS A 34 21.00 4.39 -7.63
N LYS A 35 21.21 4.38 -8.95
CA LYS A 35 21.16 5.60 -9.78
C LYS A 35 19.75 6.20 -9.82
N PHE A 36 18.71 5.38 -9.85
CA PHE A 36 17.32 5.80 -9.87
C PHE A 36 16.99 6.61 -8.61
N PHE A 37 17.24 6.06 -7.42
CA PHE A 37 16.97 6.79 -6.16
C PHE A 37 17.87 7.99 -5.96
N ARG A 38 19.14 7.94 -6.38
CA ARG A 38 20.03 9.10 -6.34
C ARG A 38 19.49 10.27 -7.16
N ASN A 39 18.86 10.00 -8.31
CA ASN A 39 18.20 11.04 -9.09
C ASN A 39 16.86 11.45 -8.46
N LEU A 40 16.04 10.49 -8.03
CA LEU A 40 14.72 10.74 -7.46
C LEU A 40 14.77 11.62 -6.21
N PHE A 41 15.69 11.33 -5.30
CA PHE A 41 15.89 12.09 -4.05
C PHE A 41 16.84 13.30 -4.23
N LEU A 42 17.09 13.72 -5.48
CA LEU A 42 17.90 14.91 -5.72
C LEU A 42 17.19 16.15 -5.18
N GLU A 43 17.82 16.79 -4.22
CA GLU A 43 17.36 18.05 -3.66
C GLU A 43 18.01 19.25 -4.36
N ARG A 44 17.22 20.30 -4.58
CA ARG A 44 17.70 21.60 -5.08
C ARG A 44 17.55 22.68 -4.02
N ARG A 45 18.48 23.62 -4.03
CA ARG A 45 18.41 24.85 -3.24
C ARG A 45 18.08 26.02 -4.16
N LYS A 46 17.11 26.82 -3.77
CA LYS A 46 16.76 28.08 -4.43
C LYS A 46 17.20 29.22 -3.54
N LYS A 47 17.85 30.23 -4.13
CA LYS A 47 18.28 31.43 -3.41
C LYS A 47 17.07 32.06 -2.71
N GLY A 48 17.16 32.26 -1.39
CA GLY A 48 16.09 32.82 -0.57
C GLY A 48 15.12 31.79 0.04
N VAL A 49 15.27 30.49 -0.22
CA VAL A 49 14.50 29.43 0.46
C VAL A 49 15.42 28.72 1.46
N ALA A 50 15.01 28.66 2.72
CA ALA A 50 15.82 28.11 3.82
C ALA A 50 16.00 26.59 3.75
N VAL A 51 15.02 25.89 3.14
CA VAL A 51 15.01 24.44 3.01
C VAL A 51 15.24 24.01 1.56
N PRO A 52 15.95 22.89 1.34
CA PRO A 52 15.97 22.27 0.02
C PRO A 52 14.56 21.77 -0.37
N PHE A 53 14.35 21.58 -1.66
CA PHE A 53 13.14 20.95 -2.20
C PHE A 53 13.52 19.82 -3.15
N SER A 54 12.69 18.77 -3.19
CA SER A 54 12.86 17.67 -4.12
C SER A 54 12.73 18.16 -5.56
N TYR A 55 13.62 17.71 -6.45
CA TYR A 55 13.53 18.03 -7.87
C TYR A 55 12.43 17.24 -8.58
N PHE A 56 12.21 16.00 -8.17
CA PHE A 56 11.15 15.13 -8.69
C PHE A 56 10.00 15.04 -7.70
N CYS A 57 8.77 15.09 -8.18
CA CYS A 57 7.56 14.94 -7.38
C CYS A 57 7.25 13.47 -7.10
N ILE A 58 7.58 12.58 -8.03
CA ILE A 58 7.29 11.14 -7.93
C ILE A 58 8.27 10.32 -8.76
N GLY A 59 8.54 9.10 -8.30
CA GLY A 59 9.27 8.08 -9.05
C GLY A 59 8.35 6.88 -9.31
N VAL A 60 8.31 6.41 -10.56
CA VAL A 60 7.46 5.29 -10.97
C VAL A 60 8.30 4.24 -11.68
N VAL A 61 8.29 3.00 -11.17
CA VAL A 61 8.85 1.84 -11.88
C VAL A 61 7.69 1.01 -12.40
N HIS A 62 7.34 1.24 -13.67
CA HIS A 62 6.19 0.61 -14.33
C HIS A 62 6.37 -0.91 -14.41
N GLY A 63 5.36 -1.65 -13.96
CA GLY A 63 5.35 -3.12 -14.02
C GLY A 63 6.27 -3.83 -13.02
N ALA A 64 6.96 -3.12 -12.11
CA ALA A 64 7.89 -3.73 -11.16
C ALA A 64 7.20 -4.75 -10.23
N ALA A 65 5.99 -4.43 -9.77
CA ALA A 65 5.24 -5.29 -8.86
C ALA A 65 4.62 -6.53 -9.53
N LYS A 66 4.80 -6.76 -10.84
CA LYS A 66 4.22 -7.91 -11.56
C LYS A 66 4.67 -9.27 -11.01
N VAL A 67 5.84 -9.31 -10.35
CA VAL A 67 6.39 -10.51 -9.71
C VAL A 67 5.74 -10.82 -8.36
N MET A 68 5.03 -9.87 -7.77
CA MET A 68 4.31 -10.06 -6.51
C MET A 68 3.04 -10.88 -6.78
N PRO A 69 2.69 -11.82 -5.89
CA PRO A 69 1.40 -12.50 -5.96
C PRO A 69 0.27 -11.53 -5.64
N GLU A 70 -0.97 -11.96 -5.89
CA GLU A 70 -2.15 -11.26 -5.36
C GLU A 70 -2.09 -11.32 -3.82
N LEU A 71 -1.75 -10.19 -3.20
CA LEU A 71 -1.39 -10.14 -1.79
C LEU A 71 -2.57 -10.47 -0.87
N LEU A 72 -3.82 -10.15 -1.26
CA LEU A 72 -4.98 -10.42 -0.41
C LEU A 72 -5.24 -11.93 -0.27
N GLN A 73 -5.24 -12.65 -1.38
CA GLN A 73 -5.34 -14.10 -1.43
C GLN A 73 -4.13 -14.75 -0.76
N TYR A 74 -2.92 -14.30 -1.09
CA TYR A 74 -1.69 -14.82 -0.48
C TYR A 74 -1.72 -14.72 1.05
N MET A 75 -2.12 -13.56 1.58
CA MET A 75 -2.26 -13.34 3.03
C MET A 75 -3.35 -14.22 3.64
N THR A 76 -4.44 -14.48 2.93
CA THR A 76 -5.51 -15.37 3.38
C THR A 76 -5.02 -16.81 3.53
N GLU A 77 -4.21 -17.29 2.58
CA GLU A 77 -3.67 -18.65 2.58
C GLU A 77 -2.57 -18.85 3.62
N LYS A 78 -1.67 -17.86 3.78
CA LYS A 78 -0.51 -17.96 4.68
C LYS A 78 -0.79 -17.52 6.12
N HIS A 79 -1.75 -16.63 6.31
CA HIS A 79 -2.07 -16.05 7.61
C HIS A 79 -3.59 -16.14 7.91
N PRO A 80 -4.17 -17.35 7.93
CA PRO A 80 -5.62 -17.55 8.07
C PRO A 80 -6.19 -17.06 9.41
N SER A 81 -5.35 -16.92 10.44
CA SER A 81 -5.72 -16.40 11.75
C SER A 81 -5.81 -14.87 11.81
N LEU A 82 -5.47 -14.16 10.73
CA LEU A 82 -5.45 -12.71 10.71
C LEU A 82 -6.88 -12.16 10.69
N VAL A 83 -7.16 -11.24 11.63
CA VAL A 83 -8.44 -10.54 11.72
C VAL A 83 -8.23 -9.11 11.28
N VAL A 84 -9.03 -8.65 10.33
CA VAL A 84 -8.92 -7.32 9.75
C VAL A 84 -10.10 -6.44 10.13
N THR A 85 -9.87 -5.14 10.15
CA THR A 85 -10.93 -4.15 10.39
C THR A 85 -11.45 -3.66 9.05
N THR A 86 -12.77 -3.52 8.93
CA THR A 86 -13.46 -2.98 7.76
C THR A 86 -14.61 -2.06 8.20
N ASN A 87 -15.09 -1.22 7.29
CA ASN A 87 -16.27 -0.39 7.52
C ASN A 87 -17.35 -0.73 6.49
N PRO A 88 -18.64 -0.87 6.88
CA PRO A 88 -19.73 -0.98 5.92
C PRO A 88 -19.70 0.18 4.92
N LEU A 89 -20.01 -0.10 3.66
CA LEU A 89 -19.98 0.92 2.59
C LEU A 89 -20.93 2.08 2.87
N GLU A 90 -22.07 1.79 3.49
CA GLU A 90 -23.14 2.72 3.81
C GLU A 90 -22.88 3.52 5.10
N ALA A 91 -21.97 3.05 5.95
CA ALA A 91 -21.72 3.62 7.28
C ALA A 91 -20.22 3.83 7.51
N LYS A 92 -19.69 4.93 6.97
CA LYS A 92 -18.25 5.27 7.06
C LYS A 92 -17.71 5.34 8.50
N ASN A 93 -18.55 5.67 9.48
CA ASN A 93 -18.17 5.82 10.89
C ASN A 93 -18.31 4.52 11.70
N ALA A 94 -18.88 3.46 11.12
CA ALA A 94 -18.96 2.16 11.77
C ALA A 94 -17.72 1.35 11.40
N SER A 95 -17.05 0.78 12.40
CA SER A 95 -15.99 -0.21 12.20
C SER A 95 -16.45 -1.56 12.70
N CYS A 96 -16.09 -2.61 11.97
CA CYS A 96 -16.28 -3.99 12.39
C CYS A 96 -15.04 -4.79 12.06
N THR A 97 -14.90 -5.95 12.70
CA THR A 97 -13.76 -6.84 12.54
C THR A 97 -14.23 -8.14 11.93
N THR A 98 -13.49 -8.65 10.97
CA THR A 98 -13.85 -9.88 10.26
C THR A 98 -12.58 -10.72 10.04
N PRO A 99 -12.67 -12.06 10.04
CA PRO A 99 -11.57 -12.89 9.56
C PRO A 99 -11.14 -12.47 8.16
N LEU A 100 -9.82 -12.46 7.90
CA LEU A 100 -9.29 -12.07 6.59
C LEU A 100 -9.89 -12.91 5.46
N LYS A 101 -10.10 -14.20 5.71
CA LYS A 101 -10.74 -15.11 4.76
C LYS A 101 -12.13 -14.64 4.34
N ASP A 102 -12.97 -14.26 5.30
CA ASP A 102 -14.34 -13.82 5.02
C ASP A 102 -14.35 -12.48 4.26
N PHE A 103 -13.40 -11.60 4.58
CA PHE A 103 -13.17 -10.37 3.82
C PHE A 103 -12.77 -10.67 2.37
N CYS A 104 -11.78 -11.54 2.17
CA CYS A 104 -11.30 -11.98 0.86
C CYS A 104 -12.43 -12.57 0.02
N ASP A 105 -13.19 -13.52 0.58
CA ASP A 105 -14.33 -14.15 -0.09
C ASP A 105 -15.39 -13.09 -0.50
N ALA A 106 -15.65 -12.10 0.36
CA ALA A 106 -16.59 -11.02 0.04
C ALA A 106 -16.09 -10.09 -1.07
N VAL A 107 -14.79 -9.78 -1.10
CA VAL A 107 -14.14 -9.01 -2.18
C VAL A 107 -14.29 -9.74 -3.50
N PHE A 108 -13.84 -11.00 -3.57
CA PHE A 108 -13.88 -11.77 -4.83
C PHE A 108 -15.31 -12.04 -5.31
N ARG A 109 -16.24 -12.33 -4.40
CA ARG A 109 -17.66 -12.55 -4.74
C ARG A 109 -18.33 -11.32 -5.34
N THR A 110 -17.92 -10.12 -4.91
CA THR A 110 -18.55 -8.86 -5.33
C THR A 110 -17.73 -8.06 -6.34
N TYR A 111 -16.58 -8.60 -6.77
CA TYR A 111 -15.71 -7.98 -7.74
C TYR A 111 -16.38 -7.91 -9.12
N CYS A 112 -16.41 -6.73 -9.72
CA CYS A 112 -16.92 -6.48 -11.05
C CYS A 112 -16.25 -5.24 -11.64
N ASN A 113 -15.67 -5.37 -12.83
CA ASN A 113 -15.09 -4.27 -13.62
C ASN A 113 -14.12 -3.35 -12.85
N GLY A 114 -13.24 -3.93 -12.03
CA GLY A 114 -12.22 -3.16 -11.29
C GLY A 114 -12.68 -2.61 -9.94
N LEU A 115 -13.92 -2.87 -9.53
CA LEU A 115 -14.48 -2.47 -8.24
C LEU A 115 -15.00 -3.69 -7.49
N TYR A 116 -15.17 -3.59 -6.17
CA TYR A 116 -15.87 -4.61 -5.38
C TYR A 116 -16.88 -3.95 -4.43
N ARG A 117 -17.99 -4.64 -4.13
CA ARG A 117 -19.08 -4.14 -3.28
C ARG A 117 -18.96 -4.66 -1.85
N HIS A 118 -17.87 -4.26 -1.20
CA HIS A 118 -17.62 -4.49 0.21
C HIS A 118 -16.82 -3.31 0.79
N GLY A 119 -16.76 -3.20 2.11
CA GLY A 119 -15.95 -2.19 2.80
C GLY A 119 -14.44 -2.25 2.45
N PRO A 120 -13.68 -1.17 2.71
CA PRO A 120 -12.22 -1.22 2.63
C PRO A 120 -11.64 -2.14 3.71
N MET A 121 -10.44 -2.67 3.49
CA MET A 121 -9.60 -3.21 4.56
C MET A 121 -8.76 -2.07 5.11
N HIS A 122 -8.88 -1.79 6.40
CA HIS A 122 -7.99 -0.82 7.06
C HIS A 122 -6.56 -1.35 7.11
N SER A 123 -5.60 -0.45 7.36
CA SER A 123 -4.19 -0.79 7.41
C SER A 123 -3.90 -1.90 8.42
N VAL A 124 -3.14 -2.88 7.95
CA VAL A 124 -2.58 -3.97 8.74
C VAL A 124 -1.07 -3.83 8.70
N SER A 125 -0.43 -3.73 9.86
CA SER A 125 1.02 -3.70 9.95
C SER A 125 1.63 -5.08 9.64
N LEU A 126 2.63 -5.09 8.75
CA LEU A 126 3.38 -6.30 8.38
C LEU A 126 4.59 -6.55 9.29
N VAL A 127 4.92 -5.59 10.15
CA VAL A 127 6.04 -5.66 11.11
C VAL A 127 5.59 -5.98 12.54
N GLY A 128 4.31 -6.30 12.73
CA GLY A 128 3.74 -6.69 14.03
C GLY A 128 2.72 -5.70 14.58
N VAL A 129 2.09 -6.07 15.69
CA VAL A 129 1.12 -5.22 16.40
C VAL A 129 1.88 -4.14 17.16
N LYS A 130 1.58 -2.87 16.89
CA LYS A 130 2.07 -1.75 17.70
C LYS A 130 0.92 -0.78 18.01
N GLY A 131 0.73 -0.51 19.30
CA GLY A 131 -0.34 0.38 19.76
C GLY A 131 -1.74 -0.10 19.35
N GLU A 132 -2.51 0.77 18.72
CA GLU A 132 -3.88 0.48 18.24
C GLU A 132 -3.90 -0.21 16.86
N GLU A 133 -2.76 -0.27 16.17
CA GLU A 133 -2.68 -0.86 14.84
C GLU A 133 -2.72 -2.38 14.91
N ARG A 134 -3.65 -2.97 14.15
CA ARG A 134 -3.69 -4.42 13.98
C ARG A 134 -2.59 -4.83 13.01
N GLY A 135 -1.94 -5.94 13.31
CA GLY A 135 -0.81 -6.39 12.54
C GLY A 135 -0.42 -7.81 12.86
N LYS A 136 0.45 -8.35 12.02
CA LYS A 136 1.17 -9.58 12.28
C LYS A 136 2.54 -9.43 11.65
N PHE A 137 3.55 -9.95 12.32
CA PHE A 137 4.87 -10.00 11.72
C PHE A 137 4.87 -11.02 10.56
N CYS A 138 4.91 -10.52 9.33
CA CYS A 138 4.77 -11.31 8.10
C CYS A 138 6.12 -11.41 7.41
N GLN A 139 7.03 -12.21 7.98
CA GLN A 139 8.39 -12.39 7.46
C GLN A 139 8.41 -12.77 5.98
N ASP A 140 7.47 -13.61 5.55
CA ASP A 140 7.35 -14.07 4.17
C ASP A 140 7.07 -12.94 3.18
N VAL A 141 6.21 -11.99 3.55
CA VAL A 141 5.95 -10.79 2.73
C VAL A 141 7.11 -9.81 2.80
N LEU A 142 7.72 -9.62 3.97
CA LEU A 142 8.90 -8.75 4.12
C LEU A 142 10.09 -9.25 3.31
N ASP A 143 10.32 -10.57 3.28
CA ASP A 143 11.33 -11.21 2.44
C ASP A 143 11.03 -10.98 0.95
N MET A 144 9.76 -11.08 0.56
CA MET A 144 9.34 -10.84 -0.81
C MET A 144 9.60 -9.40 -1.26
N ILE A 145 9.27 -8.42 -0.41
CA ILE A 145 9.57 -6.99 -0.65
C ILE A 145 11.09 -6.77 -0.69
N SER A 146 11.85 -7.41 0.19
CA SER A 146 13.30 -7.25 0.28
C SER A 146 14.07 -7.90 -0.89
N ARG A 147 13.43 -8.79 -1.65
CA ARG A 147 13.99 -9.34 -2.89
C ARG A 147 13.91 -8.37 -4.07
N ASP A 148 13.01 -7.39 -4.01
CA ASP A 148 12.92 -6.39 -5.05
C ASP A 148 14.14 -5.44 -5.00
N PRO A 149 14.85 -5.25 -6.13
CA PRO A 149 16.09 -4.48 -6.15
C PRO A 149 15.90 -2.99 -5.84
N PHE A 150 14.70 -2.45 -6.02
CA PHE A 150 14.38 -1.07 -5.66
C PHE A 150 13.92 -0.99 -4.20
N LEU A 151 12.90 -1.76 -3.81
CA LEU A 151 12.30 -1.65 -2.48
C LEU A 151 13.29 -1.97 -1.36
N ARG A 152 14.20 -2.92 -1.55
CA ARG A 152 15.24 -3.24 -0.55
C ARG A 152 16.13 -2.05 -0.16
N LEU A 153 16.29 -1.07 -1.06
CA LEU A 153 17.09 0.12 -0.80
C LEU A 153 16.34 1.12 0.08
N VAL A 154 15.01 1.18 -0.02
CA VAL A 154 14.16 2.24 0.57
C VAL A 154 13.20 1.74 1.65
N LEU A 155 13.23 0.45 1.99
CA LEU A 155 12.61 -0.04 3.22
C LEU A 155 13.11 0.77 4.44
N PRO A 156 12.35 0.82 5.56
CA PRO A 156 12.77 1.56 6.75
C PRO A 156 14.15 1.15 7.27
N TRP A 157 14.57 -0.11 7.07
CA TRP A 157 15.90 -0.63 7.42
C TRP A 157 16.84 -0.80 6.21
N GLY A 158 16.45 -0.31 5.03
CA GLY A 158 17.19 -0.43 3.77
C GLY A 158 18.47 0.41 3.72
N GLU A 159 19.29 0.19 2.68
CA GLU A 159 20.61 0.85 2.49
C GLU A 159 20.52 2.39 2.45
N LEU A 160 19.40 2.97 2.01
CA LEU A 160 19.24 4.43 1.88
C LEU A 160 18.53 5.08 3.08
N SER A 161 18.11 4.29 4.07
CA SER A 161 17.45 4.80 5.27
C SER A 161 18.48 5.30 6.29
N SER A 162 18.12 6.33 7.06
CA SER A 162 18.89 6.73 8.26
C SER A 162 18.83 5.68 9.37
N LEU A 163 17.84 4.78 9.32
CA LEU A 163 17.65 3.65 10.23
C LEU A 163 18.19 2.34 9.63
N HIS A 164 19.16 2.43 8.71
CA HIS A 164 19.79 1.27 8.08
C HIS A 164 20.24 0.21 9.12
N GLY A 165 19.87 -1.05 8.87
CA GLY A 165 20.21 -2.17 9.76
C GLY A 165 19.34 -2.28 11.02
N MET A 166 18.27 -1.48 11.14
CA MET A 166 17.24 -1.65 12.17
C MET A 166 16.58 -3.03 12.09
N ASP A 167 16.22 -3.57 13.25
CA ASP A 167 15.36 -4.76 13.37
C ASP A 167 13.93 -4.43 12.91
N PRO A 168 13.39 -5.11 11.87
CA PRO A 168 12.03 -4.89 11.38
C PRO A 168 10.95 -4.94 12.46
N HIS A 169 11.10 -5.79 13.49
CA HIS A 169 10.14 -5.89 14.60
C HIS A 169 10.00 -4.59 15.41
N LYS A 170 11.00 -3.71 15.34
CA LYS A 170 11.05 -2.46 16.07
C LYS A 170 10.64 -1.27 15.21
N SER A 171 10.37 -1.45 13.92
CA SER A 171 9.98 -0.35 13.04
C SER A 171 8.60 0.20 13.40
N ASP A 172 8.47 1.52 13.37
CA ASP A 172 7.19 2.25 13.44
C ASP A 172 6.75 2.78 12.06
N ASP A 173 7.58 2.60 11.03
CA ASP A 173 7.37 3.16 9.68
C ASP A 173 6.65 2.20 8.72
N GLY A 174 6.27 1.00 9.20
CA GLY A 174 5.69 -0.08 8.40
C GLY A 174 6.74 -1.07 7.86
N PRO A 175 6.47 -1.76 6.73
CA PRO A 175 5.35 -1.57 5.80
C PRO A 175 3.97 -1.97 6.35
N ILE A 176 2.92 -1.39 5.75
CA ILE A 176 1.51 -1.70 6.04
C ILE A 176 0.79 -2.19 4.77
N LEU A 177 -0.25 -3.00 4.92
CA LEU A 177 -1.10 -3.51 3.85
C LEU A 177 -2.56 -3.05 4.06
N TRP A 178 -3.21 -2.54 3.02
CA TRP A 178 -4.62 -2.14 3.05
C TRP A 178 -5.27 -2.40 1.68
N VAL A 179 -6.61 -2.44 1.64
CA VAL A 179 -7.38 -2.69 0.41
C VAL A 179 -8.50 -1.67 0.29
N ARG A 180 -8.72 -1.14 -0.91
CA ARG A 180 -9.75 -0.11 -1.19
C ARG A 180 -10.73 -0.60 -2.26
N PRO A 181 -12.04 -0.32 -2.10
CA PRO A 181 -13.09 -0.78 -3.03
C PRO A 181 -13.19 0.01 -4.33
N GLY A 182 -12.39 1.09 -4.47
CA GLY A 182 -12.54 2.07 -5.54
C GLY A 182 -13.77 2.96 -5.37
N GLU A 183 -13.80 4.08 -6.09
CA GLU A 183 -14.94 5.00 -6.06
C GLU A 183 -16.14 4.39 -6.79
N GLN A 184 -17.31 4.43 -6.16
CA GLN A 184 -18.52 3.79 -6.69
C GLN A 184 -19.78 4.48 -6.18
N ALA A 185 -20.85 4.42 -6.98
CA ALA A 185 -22.19 4.80 -6.55
C ALA A 185 -22.82 3.67 -5.73
N LEU A 186 -23.30 4.00 -4.53
CA LEU A 186 -24.03 3.07 -3.69
C LEU A 186 -25.54 3.27 -3.86
N PRO A 187 -26.33 2.19 -3.94
CA PRO A 187 -27.78 2.32 -4.01
C PRO A 187 -28.30 2.95 -2.72
N LEU A 188 -29.12 3.99 -2.84
CA LEU A 188 -29.70 4.71 -1.70
C LEU A 188 -30.81 3.93 -0.98
N HIS A 189 -31.18 2.73 -1.43
CA HIS A 189 -32.31 1.95 -0.90
C HIS A 189 -31.87 0.53 -0.50
N GLY A 190 -31.85 0.27 0.81
CA GLY A 190 -31.92 -1.10 1.35
C GLY A 190 -31.14 -1.40 2.64
N SER A 191 -31.63 -0.93 3.80
CA SER A 191 -31.77 -1.68 5.08
C SER A 191 -31.81 -0.75 6.31
N LEU A 192 -32.83 0.10 6.40
CA LEU A 192 -33.30 0.59 7.70
C LEU A 192 -34.78 0.28 7.81
N GLN A 193 -35.13 -0.98 8.06
CA GLN A 193 -36.29 -1.22 8.90
C GLN A 193 -35.92 -0.66 10.28
N LYS A 194 -36.17 0.64 10.47
CA LYS A 194 -36.30 1.19 11.82
C LYS A 194 -37.39 0.36 12.47
N THR A 195 -37.02 -0.54 13.37
CA THR A 195 -37.93 -1.15 14.32
C THR A 195 -38.65 -0.01 15.01
N ARG A 196 -39.87 0.30 14.56
CA ARG A 196 -40.78 1.16 15.30
C ARG A 196 -41.01 0.45 16.62
N SER A 197 -40.34 0.93 17.67
CA SER A 197 -40.72 0.66 19.04
C SER A 197 -42.23 0.88 19.13
N ARG A 198 -42.99 -0.21 19.29
CA ARG A 198 -44.40 -0.10 19.64
C ARG A 198 -44.40 0.42 21.06
N TYR A 199 -44.87 1.64 21.24
CA TYR A 199 -45.22 2.17 22.55
C TYR A 199 -46.07 1.12 23.27
N ALA A 200 -45.52 0.54 24.33
CA ALA A 200 -46.27 -0.12 25.36
C ALA A 200 -46.63 0.96 26.38
N THR A 201 -47.92 1.28 26.46
CA THR A 201 -48.51 1.82 27.68
C THR A 201 -49.92 1.22 27.83
N PRO A 202 -50.33 0.97 29.09
CA PRO A 202 -51.35 -0.02 29.48
C PRO A 202 -52.78 0.36 29.10
#